data_AF-A0A3A9J1X5-F1
#
_entry.id   AF-A0A3A9J1X5-F1
#
_cell.length_a   1.000
_cell.length_b   1.000
_cell.length_c   1.000
_cell.angle_alpha   90.00
_cell.angle_beta   90.00
_cell.angle_gamma   90.00
#
_symmetry.space_group_name_H-M   'P 1'
#
loop_
_entity.id
_entity.type
_entity.pdbx_description
1 polymer ?
#
loop_
_entity_poly.entity_id
_entity_poly.type
_entity_poly.pdbx_seq_one_letter_code
_entity_poly.pdbx_strand_id
1 'polypeptide(L)'
;LPPAPAVAALLPAGGATARNTGDRAVIQSATVTGLPAQPLPAARAGMRVVRRFLAMDGNDLNLDMLRQNTSFILLLEARAEDGEEHRALVQQGLPAGWEVSTRLPAGAVPGMPFLGELTEPATVAALDDRFAVAADLSAQQQAARFAVVLRAVTPGSFELPGAQAQDMYRPAIFARQNSGRIAVLPPS
;
A
#
# COMPACT_ATOMS: atom_id res chain seq x y z
N LEU A 1 -34.71 -16.83 -0.20
CA LEU A 1 -33.98 -18.01 0.35
C LEU A 1 -33.73 -17.73 1.83
N PRO A 2 -33.99 -18.70 2.73
CA PRO A 2 -33.59 -18.54 4.13
C PRO A 2 -32.06 -18.41 4.22
N PRO A 3 -31.53 -17.67 5.21
CA PRO A 3 -30.09 -17.57 5.41
C PRO A 3 -29.50 -18.95 5.67
N ALA A 4 -28.39 -19.27 5.01
CA ALA A 4 -27.64 -20.49 5.31
C ALA A 4 -27.17 -20.45 6.78
N PRO A 5 -27.20 -21.59 7.50
CA PRO A 5 -26.70 -21.63 8.87
C PRO A 5 -25.22 -21.25 8.89
N ALA A 6 -24.88 -20.23 9.69
CA ALA A 6 -23.52 -19.76 9.88
C ALA A 6 -23.04 -20.14 11.29
N VAL A 7 -21.80 -20.65 11.38
CA VAL A 7 -21.13 -20.90 12.66
C VAL A 7 -19.99 -19.90 12.79
N ALA A 8 -20.03 -19.06 13.81
CA ALA A 8 -18.95 -18.15 14.17
C ALA A 8 -18.34 -18.60 15.50
N ALA A 9 -17.03 -18.75 15.54
CA ALA A 9 -16.28 -19.14 16.73
C ALA A 9 -14.94 -18.41 16.78
N LEU A 10 -14.44 -18.17 17.98
CA LEU A 10 -13.05 -17.75 18.16
C LEU A 10 -12.14 -18.91 17.77
N LEU A 11 -11.10 -18.63 16.98
CA LEU A 11 -10.08 -19.61 16.63
C LEU A 11 -9.08 -19.71 17.78
N PRO A 12 -9.02 -20.83 18.50
CA PRO A 12 -8.06 -21.01 19.56
C PRO A 12 -6.65 -21.20 18.98
N ALA A 13 -5.63 -21.02 19.82
CA ALA A 13 -4.27 -21.41 19.49
C ALA A 13 -4.25 -22.92 19.14
N GLY A 14 -3.86 -23.26 17.91
CA GLY A 14 -3.90 -24.63 17.39
C GLY A 14 -4.98 -24.91 16.33
N GLY A 15 -5.87 -23.96 16.05
CA GLY A 15 -6.88 -24.05 15.00
C GLY A 15 -8.20 -24.67 15.47
N ALA A 16 -9.13 -24.89 14.53
CA ALA A 16 -10.45 -25.46 14.81
C ALA A 16 -10.82 -26.52 13.78
N THR A 17 -11.65 -27.49 14.18
CA THR A 17 -12.16 -28.55 13.31
C THR A 17 -13.68 -28.44 13.16
N ALA A 18 -14.18 -28.54 11.93
CA ALA A 18 -15.60 -28.63 11.63
C ALA A 18 -15.91 -30.00 11.01
N ARG A 19 -17.04 -30.61 11.39
CA ARG A 19 -17.48 -31.92 10.88
C ARG A 19 -18.96 -31.87 10.49
N ASN A 20 -19.28 -32.35 9.29
CA ASN A 20 -20.66 -32.62 8.90
C ASN A 20 -21.14 -33.90 9.58
N THR A 21 -22.13 -33.79 10.48
CA THR A 21 -22.73 -34.93 11.20
C THR A 21 -23.99 -35.47 10.50
N GLY A 22 -24.36 -34.92 9.35
CA GLY A 22 -25.49 -35.39 8.53
C GLY A 22 -25.09 -36.47 7.52
N ASP A 23 -26.11 -37.02 6.86
CA ASP A 23 -26.03 -38.05 5.83
C ASP A 23 -25.95 -37.50 4.39
N ARG A 24 -26.04 -36.18 4.23
CA ARG A 24 -25.95 -35.47 2.94
C ARG A 24 -24.74 -34.57 2.87
N ALA A 25 -24.18 -34.39 1.67
CA ALA A 25 -23.10 -33.45 1.42
C ALA A 25 -23.52 -32.00 1.72
N VAL A 26 -22.61 -31.23 2.32
CA VAL A 26 -22.81 -29.81 2.65
C VAL A 26 -21.73 -29.02 1.94
N ILE A 27 -22.12 -27.94 1.25
CA ILE A 27 -21.17 -26.97 0.70
C ILE A 27 -20.66 -26.10 1.85
N GLN A 28 -19.34 -26.03 2.02
CA GLN A 28 -18.70 -25.28 3.08
C GLN A 28 -17.87 -24.13 2.49
N SER A 29 -17.96 -22.96 3.14
CA SER A 29 -16.97 -21.89 3.01
C SER A 29 -16.44 -21.55 4.41
N ALA A 30 -15.13 -21.31 4.52
CA ALA A 30 -14.48 -20.96 5.78
C ALA A 30 -13.68 -19.67 5.62
N THR A 31 -13.91 -18.71 6.52
CA THR A 31 -13.21 -17.42 6.54
C THR A 31 -12.54 -17.24 7.90
N VAL A 32 -11.26 -16.87 7.88
CA VAL A 32 -10.49 -16.53 9.08
C VAL A 32 -10.06 -15.07 8.98
N THR A 33 -10.37 -14.29 10.01
CA THR A 33 -9.98 -12.88 10.11
C THR A 33 -9.18 -12.67 11.38
N GLY A 34 -8.06 -11.97 11.29
CA GLY A 34 -7.24 -11.63 12.45
C GLY A 34 -6.23 -10.54 12.11
N LEU A 35 -5.72 -9.87 13.14
CA LEU A 35 -4.59 -8.97 13.01
C LEU A 35 -3.30 -9.78 13.18
N PRO A 36 -2.36 -9.72 12.24
CA PRO A 36 -1.10 -10.44 12.38
C PRO A 36 -0.30 -9.85 13.56
N ALA A 37 0.32 -10.72 14.36
CA ALA A 37 1.11 -10.31 15.54
C ALA A 37 2.41 -9.56 15.19
N GLN A 38 2.86 -9.68 13.93
CA GLN A 38 4.02 -8.99 13.37
C GLN A 38 3.68 -8.52 11.95
N PRO A 39 4.31 -7.45 11.43
CA PRO A 39 4.17 -7.06 10.04
C PRO A 39 4.45 -8.25 9.11
N LEU A 40 3.59 -8.43 8.11
CA LEU A 40 3.79 -9.49 7.14
C LEU A 40 5.04 -9.20 6.30
N PRO A 41 5.87 -10.21 5.99
CA PRO A 41 7.07 -10.01 5.19
C PRO A 41 6.70 -9.59 3.76
N ALA A 42 7.64 -8.96 3.08
CA ALA A 42 7.54 -8.65 1.66
C ALA A 42 7.16 -9.91 0.88
N ALA A 43 6.17 -9.76 0.01
CA ALA A 43 5.66 -10.84 -0.82
C ALA A 43 4.93 -10.22 -2.01
N ARG A 44 4.79 -11.00 -3.08
CA ARG A 44 3.99 -10.60 -4.23
C ARG A 44 3.45 -11.80 -4.99
N ALA A 45 2.37 -11.58 -5.72
CA ALA A 45 1.77 -12.48 -6.67
C ALA A 45 1.09 -11.63 -7.76
N GLY A 46 1.55 -11.72 -9.01
CA GLY A 46 0.96 -11.02 -10.16
C GLY A 46 1.10 -9.49 -10.19
N MET A 47 1.68 -8.87 -9.16
CA MET A 47 1.92 -7.43 -9.11
C MET A 47 3.31 -7.11 -8.57
N ARG A 48 3.76 -5.89 -8.83
CA ARG A 48 4.95 -5.27 -8.24
C ARG A 48 4.61 -3.89 -7.73
N VAL A 49 5.21 -3.51 -6.60
CA VAL A 49 5.15 -2.14 -6.09
C VAL A 49 6.56 -1.67 -5.73
N VAL A 50 6.89 -0.47 -6.19
CA VAL A 50 8.16 0.21 -5.90
C VAL A 50 7.84 1.57 -5.28
N ARG A 51 8.64 1.95 -4.29
CA ARG A 51 8.59 3.28 -3.68
C ARG A 51 9.99 3.88 -3.73
N ARG A 52 10.07 5.17 -4.01
CA ARG A 52 11.29 5.96 -3.89
C ARG A 52 10.99 7.21 -3.08
N PHE A 53 11.92 7.55 -2.19
CA PHE A 53 11.90 8.80 -1.46
C PHE A 53 13.03 9.66 -2.01
N LEU A 54 12.66 10.83 -2.54
CA LEU A 54 13.55 11.70 -3.28
C LEU A 54 13.57 13.07 -2.62
N ALA A 55 14.72 13.72 -2.63
CA ALA A 55 14.78 15.16 -2.41
C ALA A 55 14.02 15.89 -3.54
N MET A 56 13.73 17.18 -3.31
CA MET A 56 12.95 17.99 -4.27
C MET A 56 13.63 18.14 -5.64
N ASP A 57 14.94 17.93 -5.71
CA ASP A 57 15.75 17.94 -6.93
C ASP A 57 15.84 16.57 -7.64
N GLY A 58 15.24 15.53 -7.06
CA GLY A 58 15.22 14.16 -7.60
C GLY A 58 16.35 13.26 -7.13
N ASN A 59 17.28 13.74 -6.31
CA ASN A 59 18.31 12.91 -5.70
C ASN A 59 17.71 11.96 -4.66
N ASP A 60 18.35 10.81 -4.43
CA ASP A 60 17.90 9.87 -3.40
C ASP A 60 18.02 10.51 -2.00
N LEU A 61 17.00 10.29 -1.18
CA LEU A 61 16.90 10.88 0.15
C LEU A 61 17.35 9.88 1.23
N ASN A 62 18.25 10.31 2.12
CA ASN A 62 18.56 9.57 3.33
C ASN A 62 17.51 9.85 4.42
N LEU A 63 16.67 8.86 4.71
CA LEU A 63 15.57 8.97 5.67
C LEU A 63 16.03 8.92 7.15
N ASP A 64 17.26 8.49 7.42
CA ASP A 64 17.79 8.42 8.80
C ASP A 64 18.29 9.78 9.30
N MET A 65 18.48 10.74 8.40
CA MET A 65 18.96 12.10 8.70
C MET A 65 17.92 13.17 8.38
N LEU A 66 16.66 12.79 8.21
CA LEU A 66 15.59 13.70 7.83
C LEU A 66 15.34 14.71 8.95
N ARG A 67 15.52 16.01 8.68
CA ARG A 67 15.27 17.06 9.68
C ARG A 67 13.83 17.54 9.63
N GLN A 68 13.30 17.98 10.76
CA GLN A 68 12.02 18.67 10.82
C GLN A 68 11.94 19.80 9.77
N ASN A 69 10.76 19.97 9.17
CA ASN A 69 10.44 20.88 8.07
C ASN A 69 11.10 20.56 6.73
N THR A 70 11.80 19.42 6.60
CA THR A 70 12.27 18.97 5.29
C THR A 70 11.09 18.53 4.42
N SER A 71 10.94 19.16 3.26
CA SER A 71 10.03 18.72 2.21
C SER A 71 10.74 17.78 1.24
N PHE A 72 10.05 16.71 0.84
CA PHE A 72 10.59 15.67 -0.02
C PHE A 72 9.47 14.96 -0.78
N ILE A 73 9.82 14.08 -1.71
CA ILE A 73 8.88 13.43 -2.62
C ILE A 73 8.82 11.94 -2.33
N LEU A 74 7.59 11.41 -2.24
CA LEU A 74 7.33 9.98 -2.39
C LEU A 74 6.88 9.73 -3.83
N LEU A 75 7.62 8.92 -4.57
CA LEU A 75 7.22 8.37 -5.87
C LEU A 75 6.85 6.89 -5.69
N LEU A 76 5.62 6.54 -6.02
CA LEU A 76 5.11 5.17 -6.03
C LEU A 76 4.88 4.70 -7.45
N GLU A 77 5.28 3.48 -7.74
CA GLU A 77 4.94 2.77 -8.97
C GLU A 77 4.32 1.42 -8.62
N ALA A 78 3.14 1.14 -9.16
CA ALA A 78 2.54 -0.18 -9.16
C ALA A 78 2.54 -0.74 -10.58
N ARG A 79 2.76 -2.04 -10.73
CA ARG A 79 2.80 -2.72 -12.02
C ARG A 79 2.12 -4.09 -11.96
N ALA A 80 1.29 -4.40 -12.94
CA ALA A 80 0.77 -5.75 -13.19
C ALA A 80 1.82 -6.60 -13.93
N GLU A 81 1.93 -7.88 -13.58
CA GLU A 81 2.94 -8.80 -14.14
C GLU A 81 2.33 -9.86 -15.10
N ASP A 82 1.00 -9.94 -15.21
CA ASP A 82 0.24 -10.91 -16.00
C ASP A 82 -0.40 -10.34 -17.27
N GLY A 83 -0.49 -9.01 -17.40
CA GLY A 83 -1.05 -8.32 -18.56
C GLY A 83 -2.58 -8.30 -18.60
N GLU A 84 -3.24 -8.71 -17.52
CA GLU A 84 -4.68 -8.67 -17.36
C GLU A 84 -5.15 -7.25 -16.97
N GLU A 85 -6.45 -7.00 -17.08
CA GLU A 85 -7.05 -5.77 -16.56
C GLU A 85 -7.14 -5.86 -15.04
N HIS A 86 -6.64 -4.85 -14.31
CA HIS A 86 -6.76 -4.76 -12.86
C HIS A 86 -7.26 -3.39 -12.43
N ARG A 87 -8.11 -3.38 -11.40
CA ARG A 87 -8.33 -2.19 -10.59
C ARG A 87 -7.47 -2.29 -9.34
N ALA A 88 -6.30 -1.68 -9.38
CA ALA A 88 -5.30 -1.78 -8.32
C ALA A 88 -5.49 -0.66 -7.29
N LEU A 89 -5.62 -1.03 -6.01
CA LEU A 89 -5.43 -0.11 -4.89
C LEU A 89 -3.94 -0.07 -4.53
N VAL A 90 -3.32 1.09 -4.69
CA VAL A 90 -1.91 1.35 -4.38
C VAL A 90 -1.85 2.23 -3.16
N GLN A 91 -1.07 1.83 -2.15
CA GLN A 91 -0.99 2.57 -0.89
C GLN A 91 0.40 2.55 -0.26
N GLN A 92 0.73 3.63 0.44
CA GLN A 92 1.91 3.78 1.28
C GLN A 92 1.47 4.37 2.63
N GLY A 93 1.61 3.58 3.69
CA GLY A 93 1.40 4.08 5.05
C GLY A 93 2.42 5.15 5.41
N LEU A 94 2.00 6.20 6.07
CA LEU A 94 2.86 7.32 6.46
C LEU A 94 3.29 7.15 7.92
N PRO A 95 4.59 7.28 8.23
CA PRO A 95 5.05 7.42 9.61
C PRO A 95 4.39 8.62 10.28
N ALA A 96 4.08 8.52 11.58
CA ALA A 96 3.40 9.59 12.33
C ALA A 96 4.16 10.94 12.36
N GLY A 97 5.46 10.93 12.05
CA GLY A 97 6.27 12.13 11.92
C GLY A 97 6.15 12.86 10.59
N TRP A 98 5.39 12.35 9.61
CA TRP A 98 5.26 12.90 8.27
C TRP A 98 3.84 13.35 7.95
N GLU A 99 3.71 14.36 7.10
CA GLU A 99 2.42 14.81 6.54
C GLU A 99 2.48 14.88 5.02
N VAL A 100 1.34 14.66 4.35
CA VAL A 100 1.20 14.98 2.93
C VAL A 100 1.00 16.49 2.79
N SER A 101 1.95 17.15 2.16
CA SER A 101 1.87 18.60 1.90
C SER A 101 1.10 18.90 0.61
N THR A 102 1.40 18.18 -0.47
CA THR A 102 0.76 18.41 -1.79
C THR A 102 0.78 17.14 -2.62
N ARG A 103 -0.29 16.87 -3.36
CA ARG A 103 -0.34 15.81 -4.36
C ARG A 103 0.09 16.36 -5.71
N LEU A 104 0.95 15.64 -6.43
CA LEU A 104 1.38 16.07 -7.76
C LEU A 104 0.34 15.63 -8.82
N PRO A 105 0.08 16.45 -9.85
CA PRO A 105 -0.90 16.13 -10.88
C PRO A 105 -0.41 15.00 -11.78
N ALA A 106 -1.32 14.38 -12.53
CA ALA A 106 -0.95 13.44 -13.58
C ALA A 106 -0.19 14.11 -14.73
N GLY A 107 0.48 13.30 -15.54
CA GLY A 107 1.35 13.72 -16.63
C GLY A 107 2.73 14.16 -16.18
N ALA A 108 3.46 14.82 -17.08
CA ALA A 108 4.75 15.43 -16.78
C ALA A 108 4.60 16.61 -15.80
N VAL A 109 5.39 16.57 -14.72
CA VAL A 109 5.43 17.64 -13.73
C VAL A 109 6.55 18.64 -14.08
N PRO A 110 6.24 19.93 -14.31
CA PRO A 110 7.24 20.94 -14.62
C PRO A 110 8.35 21.02 -13.55
N GLY A 111 9.61 21.01 -13.99
CA GLY A 111 10.77 21.05 -13.09
C GLY A 111 11.10 19.73 -12.39
N MET A 112 10.32 18.66 -12.60
CA MET A 112 10.55 17.34 -11.98
C MET A 112 10.55 16.20 -13.01
N PRO A 113 11.40 16.27 -14.07
CA PRO A 113 11.42 15.24 -15.12
C PRO A 113 11.81 13.85 -14.60
N PHE A 114 12.48 13.78 -13.44
CA PHE A 114 12.87 12.54 -12.78
C PHE A 114 11.67 11.70 -12.29
N LEU A 115 10.46 12.27 -12.22
CA LEU A 115 9.24 11.53 -11.90
C LEU A 115 8.71 10.72 -13.10
N GLY A 116 9.10 11.10 -14.31
CA GLY A 116 8.47 10.61 -15.54
C GLY A 116 7.00 11.07 -15.66
N GLU A 117 6.23 10.34 -16.46
CA GLU A 117 4.78 10.58 -16.60
C GLU A 117 4.03 9.98 -15.42
N LEU A 118 3.32 10.83 -14.66
CA LEU A 118 2.43 10.40 -13.59
C LEU A 118 1.07 9.98 -14.16
N THR A 119 0.44 9.01 -13.52
CA THR A 119 -0.82 8.42 -13.97
C THR A 119 -2.00 9.15 -13.34
N GLU A 120 -3.07 9.36 -14.13
CA GLU A 120 -4.34 9.84 -13.61
C GLU A 120 -4.97 8.77 -12.70
N PRO A 121 -5.19 9.06 -11.39
CA PRO A 121 -5.79 8.10 -10.49
C PRO A 121 -7.28 7.93 -10.82
N ALA A 122 -7.77 6.69 -10.82
CA ALA A 122 -9.21 6.41 -10.93
C ALA A 122 -9.98 6.94 -9.70
N THR A 123 -9.35 6.92 -8.52
CA THR A 123 -9.88 7.49 -7.29
C THR A 123 -8.71 7.78 -6.34
N VAL A 124 -8.82 8.85 -5.55
CA VAL A 124 -7.88 9.15 -4.47
C VAL A 124 -8.62 9.04 -3.14
N ALA A 125 -8.09 8.25 -2.20
CA ALA A 125 -8.66 8.17 -0.87
C ALA A 125 -8.20 9.36 -0.01
N ALA A 126 -9.13 9.95 0.73
CA ALA A 126 -8.82 10.94 1.76
C ALA A 126 -8.54 10.22 3.07
N LEU A 127 -7.25 9.95 3.34
CA LEU A 127 -6.77 9.28 4.55
C LEU A 127 -5.58 10.07 5.12
N ASP A 128 -5.53 10.16 6.45
CA ASP A 128 -4.48 10.91 7.15
C ASP A 128 -3.23 10.05 7.42
N ASP A 129 -3.41 8.73 7.53
CA ASP A 129 -2.35 7.78 7.91
C ASP A 129 -1.63 7.15 6.72
N ARG A 130 -2.07 7.43 5.49
CA ARG A 130 -1.51 6.84 4.27
C ARG A 130 -1.83 7.67 3.03
N PHE A 131 -0.95 7.58 2.04
CA PHE A 131 -1.30 7.92 0.67
C PHE A 131 -1.89 6.68 -0.01
N ALA A 132 -3.11 6.76 -0.52
CA ALA A 132 -3.78 5.64 -1.20
C ALA A 132 -4.57 6.10 -2.43
N VAL A 133 -4.39 5.39 -3.54
CA VAL A 133 -4.97 5.70 -4.85
C VAL A 133 -5.39 4.42 -5.56
N ALA A 134 -6.48 4.50 -6.31
CA ALA A 134 -6.89 3.45 -7.23
C ALA A 134 -6.37 3.76 -8.64
N ALA A 135 -5.93 2.74 -9.35
CA ALA A 135 -5.42 2.83 -10.72
C ALA A 135 -5.97 1.67 -11.55
N ASP A 136 -6.32 1.95 -12.81
CA ASP A 136 -6.66 0.90 -13.76
C ASP A 136 -5.37 0.52 -14.52
N LEU A 137 -5.03 -0.77 -14.48
CA LEU A 137 -3.89 -1.37 -15.18
C LEU A 137 -4.41 -2.31 -16.27
N SER A 138 -3.69 -2.41 -17.38
CA SER A 138 -4.04 -3.28 -18.51
C SER A 138 -2.79 -3.71 -19.29
N ALA A 139 -2.96 -4.54 -20.32
CA ALA A 139 -1.89 -4.88 -21.25
C ALA A 139 -1.21 -3.64 -21.89
N GLN A 140 -2.01 -2.60 -22.20
CA GLN A 140 -1.53 -1.34 -22.79
C GLN A 140 -0.94 -0.39 -21.74
N GLN A 141 -1.42 -0.45 -20.49
CA GLN A 141 -0.93 0.37 -19.38
C GLN A 141 -0.63 -0.50 -18.17
N GLN A 142 0.51 -1.20 -18.22
CA GLN A 142 0.88 -2.20 -17.20
C GLN A 142 1.33 -1.56 -15.89
N ALA A 143 1.71 -0.28 -15.89
CA ALA A 143 2.24 0.41 -14.72
C ALA A 143 1.52 1.74 -14.50
N ALA A 144 1.36 2.10 -13.23
CA ALA A 144 0.83 3.38 -12.79
C ALA A 144 1.79 4.05 -11.81
N ARG A 145 2.04 5.36 -11.99
CA ARG A 145 2.95 6.16 -11.18
C ARG A 145 2.23 7.29 -10.48
N PHE A 146 2.55 7.50 -9.21
CA PHE A 146 1.95 8.56 -8.40
C PHE A 146 3.02 9.22 -7.56
N ALA A 147 2.92 10.53 -7.39
CA ALA A 147 3.84 11.25 -6.55
C ALA A 147 3.14 12.25 -5.62
N VAL A 148 3.67 12.37 -4.41
CA VAL A 148 3.24 13.36 -3.42
C VAL A 148 4.45 14.02 -2.78
N VAL A 149 4.31 15.30 -2.47
CA VAL A 149 5.23 16.02 -1.61
C VAL A 149 4.83 15.74 -0.17
N LEU A 150 5.78 15.19 0.58
CA LEU A 150 5.70 14.96 2.02
C LEU A 150 6.52 16.02 2.75
N ARG A 151 6.20 16.21 4.03
CA ARG A 151 6.99 17.03 4.95
C ARG A 151 7.22 16.30 6.26
N ALA A 152 8.44 16.38 6.78
CA ALA A 152 8.77 15.89 8.12
C ALA A 152 8.34 16.93 9.17
N VAL A 153 7.45 16.56 10.09
CA VAL A 153 6.78 17.49 11.01
C VAL A 153 7.16 17.25 12.45
N THR A 154 7.12 16.00 12.92
CA THR A 154 7.29 15.69 14.35
C THR A 154 8.60 14.94 14.56
N PRO A 155 9.56 15.48 15.33
CA PRO A 155 10.78 14.76 15.68
C PRO A 155 10.50 13.46 16.43
N GLY A 156 11.28 12.42 16.15
CA GLY A 156 11.11 11.11 16.77
C GLY A 156 11.57 9.97 15.87
N SER A 157 11.37 8.73 16.33
CA SER A 157 11.62 7.51 15.56
C SER A 157 10.31 6.78 15.31
N PHE A 158 10.04 6.43 14.06
CA PHE A 158 8.73 5.92 13.66
C PHE A 158 8.88 4.70 12.75
N GLU A 159 7.92 3.78 12.85
CA GLU A 159 7.75 2.72 11.87
C GLU A 159 7.41 3.33 10.51
N LEU A 160 8.00 2.77 9.46
CA LEU A 160 7.69 3.06 8.07
C LEU A 160 6.98 1.83 7.48
N PRO A 161 5.63 1.85 7.39
CA PRO A 161 4.89 0.77 6.75
C PRO A 161 5.39 0.52 5.32
N GLY A 162 5.40 -0.73 4.86
CA GLY A 162 5.73 -1.04 3.47
C GLY A 162 4.67 -0.53 2.49
N ALA A 163 5.07 -0.17 1.27
CA ALA A 163 4.12 0.09 0.19
C ALA A 163 3.38 -1.21 -0.20
N GLN A 164 2.15 -1.06 -0.69
CA GLN A 164 1.32 -2.16 -1.14
C GLN A 164 0.61 -1.79 -2.44
N ALA A 165 0.45 -2.76 -3.32
CA ALA A 165 -0.46 -2.73 -4.46
C ALA A 165 -1.30 -4.01 -4.43
N GLN A 166 -2.61 -3.93 -4.64
CA GLN A 166 -3.48 -5.10 -4.64
C GLN A 166 -4.66 -4.88 -5.59
N ASP A 167 -5.05 -5.92 -6.33
CA ASP A 167 -6.31 -5.90 -7.08
C ASP A 167 -7.50 -5.85 -6.12
N MET A 168 -8.36 -4.85 -6.27
CA MET A 168 -9.52 -4.61 -5.39
C MET A 168 -10.58 -5.72 -5.44
N TYR A 169 -10.61 -6.51 -6.51
CA TYR A 169 -11.59 -7.58 -6.72
C TYR A 169 -10.97 -8.98 -6.67
N ARG A 170 -9.63 -9.08 -6.83
CA ARG A 170 -8.86 -10.33 -6.76
C ARG A 170 -7.68 -10.16 -5.78
N PRO A 171 -7.91 -10.14 -4.45
CA PRO A 171 -6.88 -9.79 -3.46
C PRO A 171 -5.69 -10.76 -3.39
N ALA A 172 -5.81 -11.95 -3.99
CA ALA A 172 -4.69 -12.87 -4.19
C ALA A 172 -3.63 -12.33 -5.16
N ILE A 173 -3.94 -11.29 -5.94
CA ILE A 173 -3.03 -10.56 -6.81
C ILE A 173 -2.59 -9.29 -6.06
N PHE A 174 -1.34 -9.28 -5.61
CA PHE A 174 -0.81 -8.24 -4.76
C PHE A 174 0.71 -8.11 -4.83
N ALA A 175 1.22 -7.00 -4.32
CA ALA A 175 2.59 -6.81 -3.92
C ALA A 175 2.60 -6.06 -2.60
N ARG A 176 3.46 -6.46 -1.67
CA ARG A 176 3.71 -5.74 -0.42
C ARG A 176 5.20 -5.71 -0.11
N GLN A 177 5.65 -4.59 0.41
CA GLN A 177 7.03 -4.41 0.85
C GLN A 177 7.17 -4.66 2.35
N ASN A 178 8.40 -4.86 2.80
CA ASN A 178 8.73 -4.87 4.22
C ASN A 178 8.44 -3.51 4.86
N SER A 179 8.17 -3.51 6.16
CA SER A 179 8.29 -2.29 6.96
C SER A 179 9.77 -1.94 7.15
N GLY A 180 10.00 -0.68 7.51
CA GLY A 180 11.29 -0.17 7.95
C GLY A 180 11.10 0.79 9.12
N ARG A 181 12.14 1.54 9.44
CA ARG A 181 12.10 2.58 10.46
C ARG A 181 12.75 3.84 9.91
N ILE A 182 12.28 5.00 10.37
CA ILE A 182 12.85 6.30 10.02
C ILE A 182 13.06 7.14 11.29
N ALA A 183 13.88 8.18 11.17
CA ALA A 183 14.06 9.19 12.20
C ALA A 183 13.78 10.59 11.64
N VAL A 184 13.02 11.38 12.39
CA VAL A 184 12.91 12.82 12.17
C VAL A 184 13.71 13.53 13.25
N LEU A 185 14.77 14.22 12.84
CA LEU A 185 15.65 14.96 13.72
C LEU A 185 15.02 16.32 14.07
N PRO A 186 15.33 16.88 15.25
CA PRO A 186 15.01 18.27 15.58
C PRO A 186 15.54 19.26 14.52
N PRO A 187 14.99 20.48 14.47
CA PRO A 187 15.52 21.53 13.62
C PRO A 187 16.97 21.83 14.01
N SER A 188 17.76 22.28 13.04
CA SER A 188 19.14 22.72 13.23
C SER A 188 19.24 23.92 14.17
#